data_AF-A0A8T6WF01-F1
#
_entry.id   AF-A0A8T6WF01-F1
#
_cell.length_a   1.000
_cell.length_b   1.000
_cell.length_c   1.000
_cell.angle_alpha   90.00
_cell.angle_beta   90.00
_cell.angle_gamma   90.00
#
_symmetry.space_group_name_H-M   'P 1'
#
loop_
_entity.id
_entity.type
_entity.pdbx_description
1 polymer ?
#
loop_
_entity_poly.entity_id
_entity_poly.type
_entity_poly.pdbx_seq_one_letter_code
_entity_poly.pdbx_strand_id
1 'polypeptide(L)'
;MGIETIGDLANYDPAVLRERFGVSGTQLHLMAHGIDRSEVQETYEVKSISRELTFQEDTADSELILGIIDELSAEVHRDVLEQALFFKTVTVKIRFGDFETHTHGKTLSFPTDRLQDLKKLARELTQEYLGLDRKIRLVGVRVSNFSSA
;
A
#
# COMPACT_ATOMS: atom_id res chain seq x y z
N MET A 1 7.51 -28.18 -4.64
CA MET A 1 7.86 -28.55 -3.25
C MET A 1 6.99 -29.67 -2.72
N GLY A 2 5.78 -29.90 -3.25
CA GLY A 2 4.95 -31.05 -2.87
C GLY A 2 4.42 -30.98 -1.44
N ILE A 3 4.27 -29.77 -0.91
CA ILE A 3 3.73 -29.51 0.43
C ILE A 3 2.25 -29.22 0.24
N GLU A 4 1.38 -30.12 0.70
CA GLU A 4 -0.08 -29.97 0.57
C GLU A 4 -0.75 -29.79 1.94
N THR A 5 -0.09 -30.22 3.02
CA THR A 5 -0.59 -30.14 4.39
C THR A 5 0.38 -29.43 5.32
N ILE A 6 -0.12 -29.01 6.49
CA ILE A 6 0.71 -28.46 7.58
C ILE A 6 1.73 -29.52 8.04
N GLY A 7 1.35 -30.80 8.07
CA GLY A 7 2.25 -31.90 8.41
C GLY A 7 3.42 -32.03 7.43
N ASP A 8 3.17 -31.84 6.14
CA ASP A 8 4.24 -31.84 5.12
C ASP A 8 5.20 -30.67 5.33
N LEU A 9 4.67 -29.49 5.66
CA LEU A 9 5.47 -28.29 5.93
C LEU A 9 6.31 -28.42 7.20
N ALA A 10 5.74 -29.02 8.26
CA ALA A 10 6.42 -29.29 9.52
C ALA A 10 7.56 -30.30 9.37
N ASN A 11 7.41 -31.27 8.47
CA ASN A 11 8.43 -32.28 8.17
C ASN A 11 9.42 -31.85 7.07
N TYR A 12 9.21 -30.70 6.44
CA TYR A 12 10.09 -30.19 5.39
C TYR A 12 11.39 -29.62 5.98
N ASP A 13 12.49 -29.73 5.24
CA ASP A 13 13.78 -29.19 5.66
C ASP A 13 13.71 -27.65 5.80
N PRO A 14 13.91 -27.10 7.02
CA PRO A 14 13.86 -25.65 7.24
C PRO A 14 14.95 -24.88 6.49
N ALA A 15 16.07 -25.51 6.15
CA ALA A 15 17.12 -24.88 5.34
C ALA A 15 16.62 -24.62 3.92
N VAL A 16 15.92 -25.59 3.32
CA VAL A 16 15.32 -25.45 1.97
C VAL A 16 14.19 -24.42 1.97
N LEU A 17 13.36 -24.41 3.02
CA LEU A 17 12.32 -23.38 3.17
C LEU A 17 12.94 -21.98 3.25
N ARG A 18 14.02 -21.81 4.02
CA ARG A 18 14.73 -20.54 4.16
C ARG A 18 15.42 -20.11 2.87
N GLU A 19 16.05 -21.04 2.15
CA GLU A 19 16.68 -20.74 0.85
C GLU A 19 15.65 -20.20 -0.14
N ARG A 20 14.44 -20.80 -0.16
CA ARG A 20 13.40 -20.43 -1.12
C ARG A 20 12.58 -19.21 -0.73
N PHE A 21 12.28 -19.05 0.54
CA PHE A 21 11.33 -18.04 1.04
C PHE A 21 11.98 -17.02 1.99
N GLY A 22 13.30 -17.08 2.19
CA GLY A 22 14.03 -16.20 3.10
C GLY A 22 13.59 -16.37 4.55
N VAL A 23 13.49 -15.25 5.27
CA VAL A 23 13.05 -15.20 6.68
C VAL A 23 11.67 -15.84 6.85
N SER A 24 10.77 -15.64 5.89
CA SER A 24 9.43 -16.24 5.91
C SER A 24 9.48 -17.77 5.89
N GLY A 25 10.49 -18.38 5.25
CA GLY A 25 10.66 -19.83 5.23
C GLY A 25 10.91 -20.43 6.62
N THR A 26 11.75 -19.77 7.42
CA THR A 26 11.96 -20.14 8.82
C THR A 26 10.67 -19.98 9.63
N GLN A 27 9.93 -18.91 9.40
CA GLN A 27 8.69 -18.63 10.12
C GLN A 27 7.58 -19.63 9.76
N LEU A 28 7.46 -20.02 8.49
CA LEU A 28 6.54 -21.06 8.02
C LEU A 28 6.79 -22.40 8.71
N HIS A 29 8.05 -22.80 8.88
CA HIS A 29 8.39 -24.03 9.59
C HIS A 29 7.96 -23.97 11.07
N LEU A 30 8.25 -22.86 11.76
CA LEU A 30 7.82 -22.66 13.16
C LEU A 30 6.29 -22.68 13.29
N MET A 31 5.58 -22.00 12.40
CA MET A 31 4.11 -21.98 12.36
C MET A 31 3.53 -23.39 12.14
N ALA A 32 4.16 -24.21 11.30
CA ALA A 32 3.73 -25.59 11.07
C ALA A 32 3.88 -26.48 12.31
N HIS A 33 4.79 -26.13 13.23
CA HIS A 33 4.93 -26.74 14.56
C HIS A 33 4.10 -26.05 15.64
N GLY A 34 3.23 -25.10 15.28
CA GLY A 34 2.42 -24.32 16.23
C GLY A 34 3.25 -23.38 17.11
N ILE A 35 4.47 -23.02 16.69
CA ILE A 35 5.37 -22.16 17.44
C ILE A 35 5.23 -20.73 16.92
N ASP A 36 4.59 -19.88 17.72
CA ASP A 36 4.62 -18.43 17.58
C ASP A 36 5.17 -17.82 18.87
N ARG A 37 6.23 -17.01 18.74
CA ARG A 37 6.90 -16.33 19.86
C ARG A 37 6.61 -14.83 19.87
N SER A 38 5.69 -14.36 19.02
CA SER A 38 5.30 -12.97 19.00
C SER A 38 4.65 -12.57 20.33
N GLU A 39 5.08 -11.44 20.86
CA GLU A 39 4.45 -10.84 22.02
C GLU A 39 3.14 -10.16 21.59
N VAL A 40 2.18 -10.11 22.51
CA VAL A 40 0.99 -9.29 22.32
C VAL A 40 1.43 -7.82 22.33
N GLN A 41 1.17 -7.11 21.24
CA GLN A 41 1.46 -5.68 21.15
C GLN A 41 0.19 -4.88 21.45
N GLU A 42 0.24 -4.05 22.49
CA GLU A 42 -0.90 -3.20 22.89
C GLU A 42 -1.08 -1.98 21.98
N THR A 43 0.00 -1.51 21.36
CA THR A 43 0.02 -0.31 20.52
C THR A 43 0.72 -0.58 19.19
N TYR A 44 0.11 -0.15 18.09
CA TYR A 44 0.71 -0.21 16.77
C TYR A 44 0.98 1.20 16.26
N GLU A 45 2.22 1.46 15.89
CA GLU A 45 2.57 2.67 15.16
C GLU A 45 1.98 2.59 13.74
N VAL A 46 1.26 3.64 13.35
CA VAL A 46 0.64 3.70 12.03
C VAL A 46 1.72 3.84 10.97
N LYS A 47 1.84 2.85 10.08
CA LYS A 47 2.89 2.82 9.04
C LYS A 47 2.49 3.56 7.77
N SER A 48 1.19 3.63 7.50
CA SER A 48 0.63 4.38 6.38
C SER A 48 -0.85 4.64 6.58
N ILE A 49 -1.35 5.69 5.95
CA ILE A 49 -2.76 6.04 5.85
C ILE A 49 -3.11 6.08 4.37
N SER A 50 -4.22 5.46 3.96
CA SER A 50 -4.61 5.38 2.56
C SER A 50 -6.11 5.28 2.36
N ARG A 51 -6.59 5.80 1.23
CA ARG A 51 -7.97 5.67 0.74
C ARG A 51 -7.93 5.24 -0.73
N GLU A 52 -8.87 4.40 -1.13
CA GLU A 52 -9.00 3.95 -2.52
C GLU A 52 -10.46 3.86 -2.93
N LEU A 53 -10.71 4.08 -4.23
CA LEU A 53 -12.03 4.00 -4.84
C LEU A 53 -11.96 3.10 -6.07
N THR A 54 -12.87 2.12 -6.13
CA THR A 54 -13.13 1.33 -7.33
C THR A 54 -14.30 1.98 -8.08
N PHE A 55 -14.11 2.31 -9.34
CA PHE A 55 -15.16 2.90 -10.17
C PHE A 55 -16.27 1.88 -10.46
N GLN A 56 -17.49 2.37 -10.65
CA GLN A 56 -18.62 1.51 -11.08
C GLN A 56 -18.39 0.96 -12.49
N GLU A 57 -17.88 1.81 -13.38
CA GLU A 57 -17.43 1.46 -14.72
C GLU A 57 -15.99 1.92 -14.90
N ASP A 58 -15.14 1.08 -15.48
CA ASP A 58 -13.75 1.44 -15.75
C ASP A 58 -13.73 2.67 -16.69
N THR A 59 -12.92 3.67 -16.35
CA THR A 59 -12.93 4.99 -17.00
C THR A 59 -11.56 5.44 -17.50
N ALA A 60 -11.53 6.22 -18.57
CA ALA A 60 -10.34 6.94 -19.05
C ALA A 60 -10.52 8.47 -18.95
N ASP A 61 -11.60 8.92 -18.30
CA ASP A 61 -11.90 10.33 -18.09
C ASP A 61 -10.91 10.93 -17.07
N SER A 62 -9.97 11.71 -17.59
CA SER A 62 -8.90 12.32 -16.80
C SER A 62 -9.42 13.33 -15.78
N GLU A 63 -10.50 14.05 -16.07
CA GLU A 63 -11.07 15.02 -15.14
C GLU A 63 -11.74 14.31 -13.97
N LEU A 64 -12.52 13.28 -14.25
CA LEU A 64 -13.14 12.43 -13.22
C LEU A 64 -12.07 11.77 -12.34
N ILE A 65 -11.06 11.16 -12.95
CA ILE A 65 -9.98 10.47 -12.22
C ILE A 65 -9.23 11.44 -11.30
N LEU A 66 -8.84 12.60 -11.81
CA LEU A 66 -8.11 13.59 -11.02
C LEU A 66 -8.98 14.24 -9.94
N GLY A 67 -10.30 14.36 -10.19
CA GLY A 67 -11.27 14.78 -9.17
C GLY A 67 -11.33 13.80 -8.00
N ILE A 68 -11.43 12.50 -8.28
CA ILE A 68 -11.41 11.46 -7.23
C ILE A 68 -10.06 11.43 -6.49
N ILE A 69 -8.93 11.61 -7.18
CA ILE A 69 -7.62 11.71 -6.52
C ILE A 69 -7.58 12.88 -5.52
N ASP A 70 -8.15 14.03 -5.87
CA ASP A 70 -8.24 15.19 -4.96
C ASP A 70 -9.13 14.91 -3.74
N GLU A 71 -10.24 14.20 -3.93
CA GLU A 71 -11.15 13.80 -2.85
C GLU A 71 -10.47 12.82 -1.89
N LEU A 72 -9.87 11.75 -2.42
CA LEU A 72 -9.12 10.77 -1.63
C LEU A 72 -7.95 11.42 -0.89
N SER A 73 -7.27 12.38 -1.52
CA SER A 73 -6.20 13.15 -0.87
C SER A 73 -6.72 13.96 0.32
N ALA A 74 -7.92 14.55 0.22
CA ALA A 74 -8.52 15.31 1.31
C ALA A 74 -8.96 14.41 2.47
N GLU A 75 -9.46 13.21 2.19
CA GLU A 75 -9.78 12.22 3.22
C GLU A 75 -8.52 11.72 3.94
N VAL A 76 -7.50 11.31 3.18
CA VAL A 76 -6.20 10.89 3.75
C VAL A 76 -5.60 12.01 4.61
N HIS A 77 -5.66 13.25 4.14
CA HIS A 77 -5.17 14.41 4.89
C HIS A 77 -5.91 14.62 6.21
N ARG A 78 -7.23 14.43 6.23
CA ARG A 78 -8.01 14.50 7.47
C ARG A 78 -7.56 13.45 8.47
N ASP A 79 -7.42 12.21 8.03
CA ASP A 79 -6.94 11.09 8.86
C ASP A 79 -5.52 11.36 9.42
N VAL A 80 -4.65 12.01 8.63
CA VAL A 80 -3.30 12.43 9.06
C VAL A 80 -3.36 13.47 10.18
N LEU A 81 -4.21 14.48 10.04
CA LEU A 81 -4.36 15.54 11.04
C LEU A 81 -4.97 15.02 12.34
N GLU A 82 -5.96 14.11 12.25
CA GLU A 82 -6.58 13.48 13.43
C GLU A 82 -5.55 12.70 14.27
N GLN A 83 -4.50 12.20 13.63
CA GLN A 83 -3.42 11.46 14.29
C GLN A 83 -2.21 12.33 14.66
N ALA A 84 -2.26 13.65 14.39
CA ALA A 84 -1.15 14.58 14.62
C ALA A 84 0.17 14.10 13.99
N LEU A 85 0.13 13.74 12.70
CA LEU A 85 1.28 13.23 11.95
C LEU A 85 1.70 14.19 10.83
N PHE A 86 3.01 14.27 10.57
CA PHE A 86 3.55 14.68 9.28
C PHE A 86 3.91 13.46 8.44
N PHE A 87 3.86 13.56 7.10
CA PHE A 87 4.29 12.52 6.18
C PHE A 87 5.42 13.01 5.25
N LYS A 88 6.20 12.08 4.70
CA LYS A 88 7.21 12.37 3.66
C LYS A 88 6.92 11.74 2.32
N THR A 89 6.23 10.60 2.31
CA THR A 89 6.04 9.82 1.08
C THR A 89 4.58 9.85 0.67
N VAL A 90 4.32 10.23 -0.58
CA VAL A 90 3.01 10.14 -1.23
C VAL A 90 3.08 9.00 -2.25
N THR A 91 2.08 8.14 -2.28
CA THR A 91 1.96 7.02 -3.23
C THR A 91 0.58 7.02 -3.83
N VAL A 92 0.49 6.85 -5.14
CA VAL A 92 -0.75 6.55 -5.84
C VAL A 92 -0.78 5.08 -6.22
N LYS A 93 -1.98 4.50 -6.19
CA LYS A 93 -2.25 3.15 -6.66
C LYS A 93 -3.23 3.25 -7.81
N ILE A 94 -2.88 2.69 -8.95
CA ILE A 94 -3.71 2.63 -10.15
C ILE A 94 -3.94 1.16 -10.49
N ARG A 95 -5.18 0.78 -10.71
CA ARG A 95 -5.52 -0.55 -11.24
C ARG A 95 -6.32 -0.38 -12.52
N PHE A 96 -5.92 -1.08 -13.57
CA PHE A 96 -6.61 -1.11 -14.86
C PHE A 96 -7.71 -2.18 -14.90
N GLY A 97 -8.55 -2.15 -15.95
CA GLY A 97 -9.67 -3.09 -16.11
C GLY A 97 -9.27 -4.57 -16.23
N ASP A 98 -8.04 -4.86 -16.64
CA ASP A 98 -7.43 -6.19 -16.65
C ASP A 98 -6.83 -6.61 -15.30
N PHE A 99 -7.06 -5.82 -14.25
CA PHE A 99 -6.56 -6.00 -12.89
C PHE A 99 -5.04 -5.83 -12.72
N GLU A 100 -4.31 -5.40 -13.75
CA GLU A 100 -2.92 -4.95 -13.58
C GLU A 100 -2.90 -3.76 -12.61
N THR A 101 -2.05 -3.84 -11.59
CA THR A 101 -1.97 -2.83 -10.53
C THR A 101 -0.56 -2.23 -10.50
N HIS A 102 -0.50 -0.91 -10.59
CA HIS A 102 0.72 -0.13 -10.40
C HIS A 102 0.63 0.69 -9.12
N THR A 103 1.76 0.79 -8.45
CA THR A 103 1.95 1.71 -7.32
C THR A 103 3.14 2.58 -7.61
N HIS A 104 2.95 3.91 -7.60
CA HIS A 104 4.02 4.86 -7.81
C HIS A 104 4.06 5.86 -6.66
N GLY A 105 5.21 6.02 -6.04
CA GLY A 105 5.38 6.93 -4.92
C GLY A 105 6.61 7.81 -5.03
N LYS A 106 6.50 8.98 -4.40
CA LYS A 106 7.54 10.00 -4.34
C LYS A 106 7.73 10.46 -2.90
N THR A 107 8.99 10.56 -2.48
CA THR A 107 9.37 10.99 -1.13
C THR A 107 9.92 12.41 -1.18
N LEU A 108 9.35 13.29 -0.36
CA LEU A 108 9.80 14.65 -0.14
C LEU A 108 11.08 14.69 0.72
N SER A 109 11.88 15.75 0.55
CA SER A 109 13.08 15.97 1.35
C SER A 109 12.75 16.32 2.81
N PHE A 110 11.62 16.98 3.06
CA PHE A 110 11.13 17.39 4.37
C PHE A 110 9.74 16.79 4.68
N PRO A 111 9.43 16.55 5.97
CA PRO A 111 8.08 16.15 6.40
C PRO A 111 7.08 17.30 6.22
N THR A 112 5.86 16.98 5.82
CA THR A 112 4.76 17.94 5.59
C THR A 112 3.42 17.32 6.00
N ASP A 113 2.47 18.16 6.37
CA ASP A 113 1.04 17.83 6.55
C ASP A 113 0.17 18.69 5.61
N ARG A 114 0.76 19.39 4.63
CA ARG A 114 0.01 20.32 3.80
C ARG A 114 -0.78 19.56 2.74
N LEU A 115 -2.12 19.73 2.76
CA LEU A 115 -3.01 19.15 1.75
C LEU A 115 -2.60 19.50 0.31
N GLN A 116 -2.12 20.72 0.08
CA GLN A 116 -1.69 21.16 -1.25
C GLN A 116 -0.50 20.36 -1.78
N ASP A 117 0.46 20.00 -0.91
CA ASP A 117 1.60 19.17 -1.30
C ASP A 117 1.13 17.75 -1.67
N LEU A 118 0.22 17.18 -0.87
CA LEU A 118 -0.37 15.86 -1.13
C LEU A 118 -1.11 15.83 -2.46
N LYS A 119 -2.05 16.76 -2.68
CA LYS A 119 -2.82 16.84 -3.93
C LYS A 119 -1.93 17.01 -5.15
N LYS A 120 -0.96 17.94 -5.05
CA LYS A 120 -0.02 18.20 -6.15
C LYS A 120 0.76 16.94 -6.53
N LEU A 121 1.37 16.27 -5.55
CA LEU A 121 2.14 15.05 -5.80
C LEU A 121 1.27 13.89 -6.29
N ALA A 122 0.08 13.69 -5.71
CA ALA A 122 -0.82 12.64 -6.12
C ALA A 122 -1.27 12.84 -7.59
N ARG A 123 -1.56 14.08 -8.00
CA ARG A 123 -1.86 14.40 -9.40
C ARG A 123 -0.67 14.18 -10.32
N GLU A 124 0.51 14.68 -9.96
CA GLU A 124 1.76 14.47 -10.72
C GLU A 124 1.98 12.98 -11.00
N LEU A 125 1.87 12.14 -9.96
CA LEU A 125 2.07 10.69 -10.09
C LEU A 125 0.95 10.00 -10.88
N THR A 126 -0.29 10.48 -10.79
CA THR A 126 -1.43 9.90 -11.52
C THR A 126 -1.34 10.22 -13.01
N GLN A 127 -0.82 11.39 -13.38
CA GLN A 127 -0.74 11.83 -14.78
C GLN A 127 0.05 10.86 -15.68
N GLU A 128 1.03 10.14 -15.13
CA GLU A 128 1.80 9.12 -15.85
C GLU A 128 0.95 7.95 -16.36
N TYR A 129 -0.23 7.76 -15.78
CA TYR A 129 -1.17 6.69 -16.12
C TYR A 129 -2.38 7.18 -16.95
N LEU A 130 -2.47 8.49 -17.18
CA LEU A 130 -3.53 9.08 -18.01
C LEU A 130 -3.14 9.06 -19.50
N GLY A 131 -4.14 8.96 -20.38
CA GLY A 131 -3.92 8.95 -21.83
C GLY A 131 -3.36 7.65 -22.40
N LEU A 132 -3.16 6.62 -21.57
CA LEU A 132 -2.97 5.25 -22.04
C LEU A 132 -4.26 4.75 -22.69
N ASP A 133 -4.17 3.89 -23.69
CA ASP A 133 -5.32 3.22 -24.33
C ASP A 133 -5.88 2.11 -23.43
N ARG A 134 -6.09 2.44 -22.14
CA ARG A 134 -6.50 1.55 -21.06
C ARG A 134 -7.38 2.32 -20.09
N LYS A 135 -8.47 1.69 -19.67
CA LYS A 135 -9.38 2.25 -18.67
C LYS A 135 -8.92 1.89 -17.25
N ILE A 136 -9.03 2.85 -16.34
CA ILE A 136 -8.74 2.72 -14.92
C ILE A 136 -9.98 2.21 -14.19
N ARG A 137 -9.79 1.16 -13.40
CA ARG A 137 -10.78 0.50 -12.55
C ARG A 137 -10.75 1.00 -11.11
N LEU A 138 -9.57 1.32 -10.59
CA LEU A 138 -9.40 1.80 -9.22
C LEU A 138 -8.27 2.81 -9.14
N VAL A 139 -8.48 3.84 -8.32
CA VAL A 139 -7.44 4.77 -7.87
C VAL A 139 -7.34 4.77 -6.36
N GLY A 140 -6.13 4.99 -5.84
CA GLY A 140 -5.89 5.14 -4.41
C GLY A 140 -4.77 6.12 -4.12
N VAL A 141 -4.88 6.78 -2.98
CA VAL A 141 -3.87 7.69 -2.43
C VAL A 141 -3.41 7.14 -1.09
N ARG A 142 -2.10 7.13 -0.86
CA ARG A 142 -1.46 6.65 0.35
C ARG A 142 -0.37 7.61 0.78
N VAL A 143 -0.27 7.87 2.07
CA VAL A 143 0.88 8.54 2.69
C VAL A 143 1.57 7.63 3.69
N SER A 144 2.88 7.80 3.83
CA SER A 144 3.71 7.03 4.74
C SER A 144 4.98 7.79 5.12
N ASN A 145 5.86 7.14 5.89
CA ASN A 145 7.10 7.72 6.40
C ASN A 145 6.78 8.91 7.30
N PHE A 146 6.09 8.59 8.40
CA PHE A 146 5.55 9.58 9.31
C PHE A 146 6.56 10.06 10.34
N SER A 147 6.32 11.27 10.84
CA SER A 147 6.91 11.80 12.07
C SER A 147 5.82 12.51 12.87
N SER A 148 6.00 12.64 14.18
CA SER A 148 5.06 13.40 15.01
C SER A 148 5.00 14.88 14.58
N ALA A 149 3.79 15.45 14.63
CA ALA A 149 3.53 16.87 14.35
C ALA A 149 4.14 17.82 15.39
#